data_AF-A0A6A6DK05-F1
#
_entry.id   AF-A0A6A6DK05-F1
#
_cell.length_a   1.000
_cell.length_b   1.000
_cell.length_c   1.000
_cell.angle_alpha   90.00
_cell.angle_beta   90.00
_cell.angle_gamma   90.00
#
_symmetry.space_group_name_H-M   'P 1'
#
loop_
_entity.id
_entity.type
_entity.pdbx_description
1 polymer ?
#
loop_
_entity_poly.entity_id
_entity_poly.type
_entity_poly.pdbx_seq_one_letter_code
_entity_poly.pdbx_strand_id
1 'polypeptide(L)' 'LLDKNTKKKVQSALNNLSEGSAALDQADDEAIKRIEGQLPGKSVLAKSVLSWITYAKRPLTTGEL' A
#
# COMPACT_ATOMS: atom_id res chain seq x y z
N LEU A 1 -25.08 22.51 -18.93
CA LEU A 1 -23.78 21.98 -18.44
C LEU A 1 -24.04 21.34 -17.08
N LEU A 2 -23.97 20.00 -16.99
CA LEU A 2 -24.18 19.29 -15.74
C LEU A 2 -23.10 19.71 -14.75
N ASP A 3 -23.46 20.58 -13.82
CA ASP A 3 -22.56 21.06 -12.79
C ASP A 3 -22.01 19.85 -12.01
N LYS A 4 -20.70 19.63 -12.08
CA LYS A 4 -20.03 18.50 -11.40
C LYS A 4 -20.04 18.68 -9.88
N ASN A 5 -20.39 19.88 -9.42
CA ASN A 5 -20.30 20.32 -8.03
C ASN A 5 -21.61 20.17 -7.25
N THR A 6 -22.66 19.56 -7.83
CA THR A 6 -23.87 19.29 -7.06
C THR A 6 -23.52 18.42 -5.85
N LYS A 7 -23.99 18.80 -4.65
CA LYS A 7 -23.72 18.11 -3.38
C LYS A 7 -23.79 16.58 -3.49
N LYS A 8 -24.81 16.06 -4.19
CA LYS A 8 -25.02 14.62 -4.42
C LYS A 8 -23.88 13.95 -5.20
N LYS A 9 -23.35 14.62 -6.23
CA LYS A 9 -22.22 14.11 -7.02
C LYS A 9 -20.92 14.16 -6.22
N VAL A 10 -20.69 15.24 -5.48
CA VAL A 10 -19.52 15.36 -4.59
C VAL A 10 -19.54 14.26 -3.53
N GLN A 11 -20.69 14.02 -2.90
CA GLN A 11 -20.84 12.98 -1.88
C GLN A 11 -20.70 11.56 -2.45
N SER A 12 -21.21 11.30 -3.65
CA SER A 12 -20.98 10.02 -4.33
C SER A 12 -19.51 9.83 -4.73
N ALA A 13 -18.81 10.90 -5.13
CA ALA A 13 -17.40 10.83 -5.46
C ALA A 13 -16.53 10.62 -4.22
N LEU A 14 -16.88 11.23 -3.08
CA LEU A 14 -16.22 10.99 -1.80
C LEU A 14 -16.45 9.55 -1.30
N ASN A 15 -17.67 9.03 -1.39
CA ASN A 15 -17.96 7.63 -1.02
C ASN A 15 -17.26 6.60 -1.92
N ASN A 16 -16.94 6.98 -3.16
CA ASN A 16 -16.20 6.15 -4.12
C ASN A 16 -14.70 6.41 -4.09
N LEU A 17 -14.24 7.46 -3.41
CA LEU A 17 -12.84 7.65 -3.10
C LEU A 17 -12.52 6.51 -2.12
N SER A 18 -11.54 5.68 -2.44
CA SER A 18 -11.17 4.56 -1.59
C SER A 18 -10.69 5.10 -0.23
N GLU A 19 -11.61 5.28 0.70
CA GLU A 19 -11.32 5.69 2.06
C GLU A 19 -10.88 4.45 2.85
N GLY A 20 -9.71 4.55 3.48
CA GLY A 20 -9.27 3.56 4.47
C GLY A 20 -8.63 2.30 3.89
N SER A 21 -8.92 1.16 4.53
CA SER A 21 -8.18 -0.11 4.37
C SER A 21 -8.14 -0.61 2.93
N ALA A 22 -9.19 -0.44 2.13
CA ALA A 22 -9.21 -0.94 0.75
C ALA A 22 -8.15 -0.30 -0.17
N ALA A 23 -7.84 0.99 0.05
CA ALA A 23 -6.76 1.67 -0.68
C ALA A 23 -5.38 1.19 -0.23
N LEU A 24 -5.24 0.88 1.07
CA LEU A 24 -4.03 0.32 1.66
C LEU A 24 -3.82 -1.12 1.17
N ASP A 25 -4.86 -1.94 1.15
CA ASP A 25 -4.85 -3.31 0.65
C ASP A 25 -4.38 -3.35 -0.82
N GLN A 26 -4.89 -2.44 -1.66
CA GLN A 26 -4.44 -2.34 -3.06
C GLN A 26 -2.96 -1.93 -3.14
N ALA A 27 -2.53 -0.95 -2.35
CA ALA A 27 -1.14 -0.48 -2.38
C ALA A 27 -0.16 -1.56 -1.88
N ASP A 28 -0.55 -2.31 -0.85
CA ASP A 28 0.22 -3.43 -0.30
C ASP A 28 0.32 -4.57 -1.34
N ASP A 29 -0.79 -4.94 -1.98
CA ASP A 29 -0.81 -5.93 -3.05
C ASP A 29 0.08 -5.54 -4.23
N GLU A 30 0.03 -4.27 -4.65
CA GLU A 30 0.89 -3.76 -5.72
C GLU A 30 2.37 -3.77 -5.31
N ALA A 31 2.69 -3.45 -4.07
CA ALA A 31 4.05 -3.47 -3.55
C ALA A 31 4.62 -4.90 -3.54
N ILE A 32 3.85 -5.88 -3.06
CA ILE A 32 4.25 -7.29 -3.06
C ILE A 32 4.45 -7.79 -4.50
N LYS A 33 3.54 -7.48 -5.42
CA LYS A 33 3.70 -7.84 -6.85
C LYS A 33 4.99 -7.28 -7.46
N ARG A 34 5.37 -6.03 -7.13
CA ARG A 34 6.63 -5.42 -7.60
C ARG A 34 7.87 -6.14 -7.05
N ILE A 35 7.82 -6.62 -5.80
CA ILE A 35 8.89 -7.41 -5.17
C ILE A 35 9.01 -8.79 -5.83
N GLU A 36 7.88 -9.41 -6.16
CA GLU A 36 7.85 -10.72 -6.83
C GLU A 36 8.38 -10.66 -8.26
N GLY A 37 8.22 -9.54 -8.96
CA GLY A 37 8.78 -9.32 -10.29
C GLY A 37 10.30 -9.09 -10.34
N GLN A 38 10.99 -8.98 -9.19
CA GLN A 38 12.44 -8.78 -9.15
C GLN A 38 13.21 -10.07 -9.47
N LEU A 39 14.51 -9.94 -9.75
CA LEU A 39 15.41 -11.10 -9.85
C LEU A 39 15.26 -12.01 -8.60
N PRO A 40 15.30 -13.36 -8.74
CA PRO A 40 14.96 -14.27 -7.65
C PRO A 40 15.66 -13.96 -6.32
N GLY A 41 16.97 -13.68 -6.35
CA GLY A 41 17.72 -13.33 -5.14
C GLY A 41 17.28 -12.01 -4.49
N LYS A 42 16.87 -11.01 -5.29
CA LYS A 42 16.37 -9.72 -4.79
C LYS A 42 14.97 -9.85 -4.19
N SER A 43 14.11 -10.66 -4.81
CA SER A 43 12.78 -10.95 -4.28
C SER A 43 12.85 -11.66 -2.92
N VAL A 44 13.70 -12.69 -2.81
CA VAL A 44 13.94 -13.41 -1.55
C VAL A 44 14.45 -12.47 -0.46
N LEU A 45 15.49 -11.67 -0.76
CA LEU A 45 16.03 -10.72 0.20
C LEU A 45 14.99 -9.71 0.70
N ALA A 46 14.21 -9.12 -0.21
CA ALA A 46 13.17 -8.16 0.15
C ALA A 46 12.09 -8.77 1.05
N LYS A 47 11.64 -10.00 0.75
CA LYS A 47 10.67 -10.72 1.60
C LYS A 47 11.24 -11.06 2.98
N SER A 48 12.52 -11.40 3.08
CA SER A 48 13.21 -11.64 4.35
C SER A 48 13.29 -10.38 5.21
N VAL A 49 13.71 -9.24 4.62
CA VAL A 49 13.79 -7.96 5.32
C VAL A 49 12.41 -7.50 5.78
N LEU A 50 11.38 -7.60 4.92
CA LEU A 50 10.00 -7.28 5.31
C LEU A 50 9.53 -8.12 6.49
N SER A 51 9.84 -9.42 6.51
CA SER A 51 9.49 -10.28 7.63
C SER A 51 10.13 -9.79 8.93
N TRP A 52 11.41 -9.39 8.90
CA TRP A 52 12.09 -8.87 10.09
C TRP A 52 11.47 -7.57 10.59
N ILE A 53 11.14 -6.65 9.68
CA ILE A 53 10.49 -5.38 10.02
C ILE A 53 9.11 -5.64 10.63
N THR A 54 8.28 -6.47 10.00
CA THR A 54 6.90 -6.74 10.43
C THR A 54 6.83 -7.47 11.77
N TYR A 55 7.78 -8.37 12.05
CA TYR A 55 7.82 -9.13 13.30
C TYR A 55 8.66 -8.47 14.41
N ALA A 56 9.27 -7.30 14.16
CA ALA A 56 10.05 -6.61 15.17
C ALA A 56 9.18 -6.15 16.35
N LYS A 57 9.66 -6.30 17.58
CA LYS A 57 8.95 -5.86 18.81
C LYS A 57 8.82 -4.34 18.91
N ARG A 58 9.62 -3.60 18.14
CA ARG A 58 9.63 -2.14 18.06
C ARG A 58 10.06 -1.71 16.67
N PRO A 59 9.79 -0.45 16.26
CA PRO A 59 10.36 0.09 15.04
C PRO A 59 11.89 -0.05 15.01
N LEU A 60 12.40 -0.50 13.86
CA LEU A 60 13.83 -0.60 13.58
C LEU A 60 14.35 0.73 13.06
N THR A 61 15.59 1.05 13.41
CA THR A 61 16.34 2.16 12.83
C THR A 61 17.01 1.74 11.53
N THR A 62 17.40 2.71 10.69
CA THR A 62 18.12 2.41 9.45
C THR A 62 19.43 1.65 9.68
N GLY A 63 20.08 1.82 10.83
CA GLY A 63 21.29 1.06 11.18
C GLY A 63 21.03 -0.39 11.60
N GLU A 64 19.76 -0.76 11.82
CA GLU A 64 19.34 -2.13 12.15
C GLU A 64 18.82 -2.90 10.93
N LEU A 65 18.78 -2.27 9.75
CA LEU A 65 18.40 -2.84 8.46
C LEU A 65 19.64 -3.19 7.63
#